data_AF-A0A2A7WSE3-F1
#
_entry.id   AF-A0A2A7WSE3-F1
#
_cell.length_a   1.000
_cell.length_b   1.000
_cell.length_c   1.000
_cell.angle_alpha   90.00
_cell.angle_beta   90.00
_cell.angle_gamma   90.00
#
_symmetry.space_group_name_H-M   'P 1'
#
loop_
_entity.id
_entity.type
_entity.pdbx_description
1 polymer ?
#
loop_
_entity_poly.entity_id
_entity_poly.type
_entity_poly.pdbx_seq_one_letter_code
_entity_poly.pdbx_strand_id
1 'polypeptide(L)' 'MNFTDYLINVKKLNEVKASQYNHRLSTLKKYRIYNNEKVLSIHMLKRIKSLSKDTTKHYLRTINYHIEFLNDSYR' A
#
# COMPACT_ATOMS: atom_id res chain seq x y z
N MET A 1 14.00 -4.85 -7.33
CA MET A 1 13.00 -5.66 -6.60
C MET A 1 11.63 -5.02 -6.79
N ASN A 2 10.59 -5.77 -7.16
CA ASN A 2 9.24 -5.20 -7.28
C ASN A 2 8.52 -5.17 -5.92
N PHE A 3 7.35 -4.52 -5.82
CA PHE A 3 6.63 -4.39 -4.55
C PHE A 3 6.19 -5.76 -3.97
N THR A 4 5.75 -6.70 -4.81
CA THR A 4 5.37 -8.05 -4.37
C THR A 4 6.58 -8.79 -3.79
N ASP A 5 7.73 -8.71 -4.45
CA ASP A 5 8.98 -9.30 -3.97
C ASP A 5 9.41 -8.68 -2.65
N TYR A 6 9.25 -7.36 -2.47
CA TYR A 6 9.53 -6.68 -1.20
C TYR A 6 8.65 -7.23 -0.07
N LEU A 7 7.35 -7.41 -0.33
CA LEU A 7 6.43 -7.95 0.66
C LEU A 7 6.80 -9.39 1.08
N ILE A 8 7.24 -10.21 0.14
CA ILE A 8 7.63 -11.60 0.41
C ILE A 8 9.00 -11.64 1.11
N ASN A 9 10.00 -11.00 0.51
CA ASN A 9 11.40 -11.19 0.92
C ASN A 9 11.80 -10.29 2.12
N VAL A 10 11.26 -9.08 2.20
CA VAL A 10 11.57 -8.11 3.28
C VAL A 10 10.54 -8.18 4.40
N LYS A 11 9.24 -8.12 4.07
CA LYS A 11 8.17 -8.20 5.09
C LYS A 11 7.81 -9.63 5.51
N LYS A 12 8.43 -10.64 4.91
CA LYS A 12 8.24 -12.07 5.23
C LYS A 12 6.76 -12.48 5.14
N LEU A 13 6.02 -11.91 4.19
CA LEU A 13 4.64 -12.29 3.92
C LEU A 13 4.60 -13.50 2.98
N ASN A 14 3.56 -14.32 3.11
CA ASN A 14 3.28 -15.34 2.11
C ASN A 14 2.71 -14.70 0.82
N GLU A 15 2.78 -15.46 -0.28
CA GLU A 15 2.35 -15.01 -1.60
C GLU A 15 0.88 -14.56 -1.64
N VAL A 16 0.00 -15.27 -0.93
CA VAL A 16 -1.43 -14.92 -0.85
C VAL A 16 -1.62 -13.54 -0.23
N LYS A 17 -0.97 -13.25 0.90
CA LYS A 17 -1.03 -11.94 1.55
C LYS A 17 -0.38 -10.87 0.67
N ALA A 18 0.76 -11.16 0.05
CA ALA A 18 1.43 -10.23 -0.85
C ALA A 18 0.54 -9.84 -2.04
N SER A 19 -0.12 -10.81 -2.66
CA SER A 19 -1.10 -10.60 -3.74
C SER A 19 -2.28 -9.74 -3.28
N GLN A 20 -2.83 -9.97 -2.08
CA GLN A 20 -3.89 -9.13 -1.52
C GLN A 20 -3.45 -7.67 -1.33
N TYR A 21 -2.23 -7.43 -0.84
CA TYR A 21 -1.68 -6.07 -0.72
C TYR A 21 -1.48 -5.42 -2.08
N ASN A 22 -0.96 -6.15 -3.07
CA ASN A 22 -0.78 -5.63 -4.42
C ASN A 22 -2.14 -5.28 -5.08
N HIS A 23 -3.15 -6.13 -4.88
CA HIS A 23 -4.52 -5.85 -5.34
C HIS A 23 -5.09 -4.56 -4.70
N ARG A 24 -4.95 -4.39 -3.37
CA ARG A 24 -5.38 -3.16 -2.68
C ARG A 24 -4.65 -1.92 -3.19
N LEU A 25 -3.35 -2.02 -3.47
CA LEU A 25 -2.56 -0.93 -4.04
C LEU A 25 -3.08 -0.53 -5.42
N SER A 26 -3.36 -1.50 -6.29
CA SER A 26 -3.97 -1.28 -7.60
C SER A 26 -5.33 -0.59 -7.49
N THR A 27 -6.16 -1.00 -6.53
CA THR A 27 -7.45 -0.36 -6.24
C THR A 27 -7.27 1.10 -5.82
N LEU A 28 -6.33 1.40 -4.92
CA LEU A 28 -6.04 2.77 -4.48
C LEU A 28 -5.55 3.66 -5.64
N LYS A 29 -4.72 3.12 -6.53
CA LYS A 29 -4.25 3.81 -7.75
C LYS A 29 -5.41 4.05 -8.73
N LYS A 30 -6.27 3.05 -8.94
CA LYS A 30 -7.47 3.14 -9.80
C LYS A 30 -8.39 4.28 -9.37
N TYR A 31 -8.61 4.44 -8.06
CA TYR A 31 -9.42 5.54 -7.51
C TYR A 31 -8.68 6.88 -7.37
N ARG A 32 -7.43 6.96 -7.84
CA ARG A 32 -6.54 8.13 -7.71
C ARG A 32 -6.42 8.60 -6.25
N ILE A 33 -6.43 7.65 -5.31
CA ILE A 33 -6.25 7.92 -3.88
C ILE A 33 -4.77 7.90 -3.54
N TYR A 34 -3.99 7.07 -4.22
CA TYR A 34 -2.55 6.96 -4.00
C TYR A 34 -1.79 6.96 -5.32
N ASN A 35 -0.75 7.79 -5.43
CA ASN A 35 0.05 7.97 -6.63
C ASN A 35 1.56 7.86 -6.37
N ASN A 36 1.99 6.80 -5.68
CA ASN A 36 3.40 6.55 -5.35
C ASN A 36 4.06 7.67 -4.50
N GLU A 37 3.26 8.38 -3.71
CA GLU A 37 3.79 9.36 -2.76
C GLU A 37 4.61 8.64 -1.68
N LYS A 38 5.74 9.24 -1.28
CA LYS A 38 6.63 8.72 -0.23
C LYS A 38 6.19 9.09 1.19
N VAL A 39 5.07 9.79 1.32
CA VAL A 39 4.47 10.22 2.59
C VAL A 39 2.96 10.07 2.50
N LEU A 40 2.32 9.70 3.60
CA LEU A 40 0.87 9.58 3.70
C LEU A 40 0.24 10.95 4.03
N SER A 41 -0.54 11.52 3.12
CA SER A 41 -1.19 12.82 3.35
C SER A 41 -2.55 12.71 4.06
N ILE A 42 -2.97 13.78 4.73
CA ILE A 42 -4.29 13.86 5.39
C ILE A 42 -5.43 13.70 4.37
N HIS A 43 -5.25 14.17 3.14
CA HIS A 43 -6.24 14.01 2.08
C HIS A 43 -6.43 12.54 1.70
N MET A 44 -5.35 11.77 1.58
CA MET A 44 -5.42 10.33 1.37
C MET A 44 -6.16 9.62 2.49
N LEU A 45 -5.84 9.96 3.75
CA LEU A 45 -6.51 9.39 4.92
C LEU A 45 -8.02 9.58 4.87
N LYS A 46 -8.49 10.77 4.50
CA LYS A 46 -9.91 11.08 4.35
C LYS A 46 -10.56 10.22 3.24
N ARG A 47 -9.90 10.11 2.08
CA ARG A 47 -10.43 9.32 0.95
C ARG A 47 -10.43 7.80 1.20
N ILE A 48 -9.48 7.29 1.96
CA ILE A 48 -9.47 5.87 2.34
C ILE A 48 -10.63 5.57 3.29
N LYS A 49 -10.85 6.45 4.29
CA LYS A 49 -11.96 6.31 5.24
C LYS A 49 -13.32 6.34 4.55
N SER A 50 -13.46 7.07 3.44
CA SER A 50 -14.71 7.12 2.67
C SER A 50 -14.96 5.88 1.80
N LEU A 51 -13.95 5.07 1.48
CA LEU A 51 -14.13 3.87 0.66
C LEU A 51 -14.85 2.74 1.41
N SER A 52 -14.45 2.47 2.65
CA SER A 52 -15.06 1.43 3.49
C SER A 52 -14.45 1.47 4.89
N LYS A 53 -15.32 1.51 5.92
CA LYS A 53 -14.89 1.51 7.33
C LYS A 53 -14.14 0.23 7.71
N ASP A 54 -14.59 -0.92 7.22
CA ASP A 54 -14.02 -2.23 7.60
C ASP A 54 -12.67 -2.50 6.95
N THR A 55 -12.42 -1.95 5.76
CA THR A 55 -11.17 -2.19 5.02
C THR A 55 -10.15 -1.05 5.12
N THR A 56 -10.51 0.06 5.80
CA THR A 56 -9.62 1.23 6.01
C THR A 56 -8.26 0.82 6.57
N LYS A 57 -8.22 -0.04 7.59
CA LYS A 57 -6.95 -0.50 8.19
C LYS A 57 -6.05 -1.23 7.19
N HIS A 58 -6.64 -2.04 6.31
CA HIS A 58 -5.89 -2.79 5.30
C HIS A 58 -5.34 -1.87 4.21
N TYR A 59 -6.11 -0.88 3.75
CA TYR A 59 -5.63 0.11 2.80
C TYR A 59 -4.51 0.98 3.37
N LEU A 60 -4.64 1.44 4.62
CA LEU A 60 -3.59 2.20 5.29
C LEU A 60 -2.30 1.40 5.39
N ARG A 61 -2.39 0.14 5.83
CA ARG A 61 -1.22 -0.75 5.92
C ARG A 61 -0.58 -1.01 4.55
N THR A 62 -1.40 -1.10 3.50
CA THR A 62 -0.90 -1.24 2.12
C THR A 62 -0.06 -0.03 1.70
N ILE A 63 -0.56 1.19 1.96
CA ILE A 63 0.17 2.42 1.60
C ILE A 63 1.46 2.53 2.40
N ASN A 64 1.44 2.26 3.71
CA ASN A 64 2.64 2.33 4.53
C ASN A 64 3.73 1.37 4.02
N TYR A 65 3.38 0.12 3.70
CA TYR A 65 4.36 -0.81 3.11
C TYR A 65 4.88 -0.33 1.75
N HIS A 66 4.04 0.29 0.92
CA HIS A 66 4.49 0.82 -0.36
C HIS A 66 5.39 2.06 -0.18
N ILE A 67 5.11 2.92 0.80
CA ILE A 67 5.99 4.04 1.17
C ILE A 67 7.35 3.53 1.65
N GLU A 68 7.38 2.54 2.54
CA GLU A 68 8.61 1.92 3.02
C GLU A 68 9.40 1.34 1.85
N PHE A 69 8.76 0.59 0.95
CA PHE A 69 9.37 0.09 -0.28
C PHE A 69 9.99 1.20 -1.15
N LEU A 70 9.28 2.32 -1.33
CA LEU A 70 9.77 3.46 -2.12
C LEU A 70 10.91 4.23 -1.44
N ASN A 71 11.04 4.13 -0.11
CA ASN A 71 12.13 4.76 0.62
C ASN A 71 13.36 3.84 0.73
N ASP A 72 13.13 2.53 0.88
CA ASP A 72 14.20 1.51 0.91
C ASP A 72 14.87 1.34 -0.47
N SER A 73 14.10 1.44 -1.56
CA SER A 73 14.64 1.22 -2.93
C SER A 73 15.57 2.33 -3.43
N TYR A 74 15.77 3.40 -2.67
CA TYR A 74 16.67 4.53 -3.00
C TYR A 74 17.85 4.64 -2.03
N ARG A 75 18.11 3.60 -1.22
CA ARG A 75 19.34 3.42 -0.45
C ARG A 75 20.23 2.40 -1.14
#